data_AF-G3V4R0-F1
#
_entry.id   AF-G3V4R0-F1
#
_cell.length_a   1.000
_cell.length_b   1.000
_cell.length_c   1.000
_cell.angle_alpha   90.00
_cell.angle_beta   90.00
_cell.angle_gamma   90.00
#
_symmetry.space_group_name_H-M   'P 1'
#
loop_
_entity.id
_entity.type
_entity.pdbx_description
1 polymer ?
#
loop_
_entity_poly.entity_id
_entity_poly.type
_entity_poly.pdbx_seq_one_letter_code
_entity_poly.pdbx_strand_id
1 'polypeptide(L)' 'MATEGMILTNHDHQIRVGVLTVSDSCFRNLAEDRSGINLKDLVQDPSLG' A
#
# COMPACT_ATOMS: atom_id res chain seq x y z
N MET A 1 -5.30 3.78 9.96
CA MET A 1 -6.09 4.26 8.81
C MET A 1 -6.11 3.13 7.78
N ALA A 2 -7.28 2.70 7.33
CA ALA A 2 -7.37 1.73 6.24
C ALA A 2 -7.24 2.52 4.93
N THR A 3 -6.22 2.23 4.15
CA THR A 3 -6.10 2.77 2.79
C THR A 3 -7.06 2.03 1.86
N GLU A 4 -7.59 2.73 0.86
CA GLU A 4 -8.33 2.12 -0.25
C GLU A 4 -7.51 0.98 -0.89
N GLY A 5 -8.20 -0.10 -1.29
CA GLY A 5 -7.55 -1.29 -1.83
C GLY A 5 -6.71 -0.97 -3.08
N MET A 6 -5.49 -1.49 -3.11
CA MET A 6 -4.56 -1.32 -4.22
C MET A 6 -4.75 -2.41 -5.25
N ILE A 7 -4.45 -2.08 -6.51
CA ILE A 7 -4.61 -3.00 -7.63
C ILE A 7 -3.26 -3.22 -8.28
N LEU A 8 -2.84 -4.49 -8.33
CA LEU A 8 -1.80 -5.02 -9.21
C LEU A 8 -2.44 -5.46 -10.53
N THR A 9 -1.89 -5.03 -11.67
CA THR A 9 -2.34 -5.52 -12.98
C THR A 9 -1.16 -6.08 -13.76
N ASN A 10 -1.15 -7.38 -14.05
CA ASN A 10 -0.24 -7.96 -15.04
C ASN A 10 -1.06 -8.42 -16.24
N HIS A 11 -0.95 -7.67 -17.34
CA HIS A 11 -1.43 -7.86 -18.71
C HIS A 11 -2.89 -8.35 -18.94
N ASP A 12 -3.44 -9.27 -18.15
CA ASP A 12 -4.85 -9.68 -18.14
C ASP A 12 -5.35 -10.14 -16.73
N HIS A 13 -4.49 -10.16 -15.71
CA HIS A 13 -4.82 -10.60 -14.34
C HIS A 13 -4.69 -9.47 -13.34
N GLN A 14 -5.80 -9.16 -12.66
CA GLN A 14 -5.88 -8.16 -11.60
C GLN A 14 -5.75 -8.84 -10.22
N ILE A 15 -4.78 -8.43 -9.41
CA ILE A 15 -4.67 -8.84 -7.99
C ILE A 15 -4.98 -7.63 -7.12
N ARG A 16 -5.94 -7.77 -6.21
CA ARG A 16 -6.30 -6.72 -5.24
C ARG A 16 -5.52 -6.93 -3.96
N VAL A 17 -4.80 -5.91 -3.51
CA VAL A 17 -3.91 -5.94 -2.35
C VAL A 17 -4.35 -4.88 -1.35
N GLY A 18 -4.43 -5.24 -0.07
CA GLY A 18 -4.63 -4.29 1.02
C GLY A 18 -3.32 -4.10 1.79
N VAL A 19 -2.95 -2.85 2.08
CA VAL A 19 -1.85 -2.53 3.00
C VAL A 19 -2.45 -2.00 4.29
N LEU A 20 -2.19 -2.69 5.41
CA LEU A 20 -2.64 -2.28 6.74
C LEU A 20 -1.43 -1.93 7.61
N THR A 21 -1.19 -0.63 7.79
CA THR A 21 -0.16 -0.15 8.72
C THR A 21 -0.64 -0.32 10.17
N VAL A 22 0.14 -1.06 10.95
CA VAL A 22 -0.09 -1.26 12.39
C VAL A 22 0.97 -0.49 13.17
N SER A 23 0.60 0.70 13.65
CA SER A 23 1.50 1.60 14.38
C SER A 23 0.70 2.62 15.19
N ASP A 24 0.96 2.68 16.51
CA ASP A 24 0.33 3.67 17.40
C ASP A 24 0.71 5.10 17.06
N SER A 25 1.98 5.33 16.69
CA SER A 25 2.45 6.67 16.32
C SER A 25 1.81 7.14 15.03
N CYS A 26 1.68 6.28 14.01
CA CYS A 26 0.97 6.61 12.78
C CYS A 26 -0.53 6.84 13.05
N PHE A 27 -1.15 6.00 13.87
CA PHE A 27 -2.57 6.13 14.21
C PHE A 27 -2.88 7.43 14.98
N ARG A 28 -1.99 7.84 15.88
CA ARG A 28 -2.10 9.08 16.67
C ARG A 28 -1.50 10.31 15.96
N ASN A 29 -1.12 10.20 14.68
CA ASN A 29 -0.48 11.25 13.88
C ASN A 29 0.80 11.83 14.52
N LEU A 30 1.52 11.01 15.29
CA LEU A 30 2.83 11.36 15.87
C LEU A 30 3.99 11.02 14.93
N ALA A 31 3.74 10.19 13.92
CA ALA A 31 4.70 9.82 12.89
C ALA A 31 3.99 9.67 11.53
N GLU A 32 4.72 9.92 10.46
CA GLU A 32 4.26 9.69 9.10
C GLU A 32 4.40 8.20 8.73
N ASP A 33 3.39 7.67 8.03
CA ASP A 33 3.37 6.30 7.54
C ASP A 33 4.20 6.13 6.25
N ARG A 34 5.52 6.33 6.35
CA ARG A 34 6.43 6.18 5.20
C ARG A 34 6.47 4.75 4.66
N SER A 35 6.31 3.76 5.54
CA SER A 35 6.33 2.35 5.13
C SER A 35 5.07 1.99 4.34
N GLY A 36 3.90 2.40 4.82
CA GLY A 36 2.63 2.15 4.13
C GLY A 36 2.61 2.82 2.78
N ILE A 37 3.10 4.07 2.66
CA ILE A 37 3.25 4.80 1.39
C ILE A 37 4.16 4.05 0.43
N ASN A 38 5.39 3.74 0.84
CA ASN A 38 6.36 3.06 -0.02
C ASN A 38 5.88 1.68 -0.49
N LEU A 39 5.13 0.95 0.35
CA LEU A 39 4.53 -0.32 -0.04
C LEU A 39 3.44 -0.15 -1.11
N LYS A 40 2.70 0.97 -1.12
CA LYS A 40 1.71 1.22 -2.20
C LYS A 40 2.42 1.45 -3.51
N ASP A 41 3.45 2.28 -3.48
CA ASP A 41 4.23 2.62 -4.67
C ASP A 41 4.85 1.35 -5.26
N LEU A 42 5.42 0.49 -4.41
CA LEU A 42 5.99 -0.78 -4.83
C LEU A 42 4.95 -1.74 -5.39
N VAL A 43 3.78 -1.85 -4.76
CA VAL A 43 2.68 -2.69 -5.27
C VAL A 43 2.25 -2.16 -6.64
N GLN A 44 2.00 -0.88 -6.80
CA GLN A 44 1.48 -0.34 -8.06
C GLN A 44 2.51 -0.27 -9.20
N ASP A 45 3.78 -0.62 -8.95
CA ASP A 45 4.84 -0.56 -9.96
C ASP A 45 4.62 -1.60 -11.06
N PRO A 46 4.26 -1.17 -12.29
CA PRO A 46 4.02 -2.09 -13.41
C PRO A 46 5.30 -2.77 -13.91
N SER A 47 6.49 -2.31 -13.52
CA SER A 47 7.76 -2.90 -13.91
C SER A 47 8.14 -4.16 -13.13
N LEU A 48 7.42 -4.46 -12.05
CA LEU A 48 7.60 -5.68 -11.26
C LEU A 48 6.78 -6.87 -11.77
N GLY A 49 5.99 -6.68 -12.85
CA GLY A 49 5.11 -7.67 -13.46
C GLY A 49 5.65 -8.28 -14.75
#